data_AF-A0A914PHS2-F1
#
_entry.id   AF-A0A914PHS2-F1
#
_cell.length_a   1.000
_cell.length_b   1.000
_cell.length_c   1.000
_cell.angle_alpha   90.00
_cell.angle_beta   90.00
_cell.angle_gamma   90.00
#
_symmetry.space_group_name_H-M   'P 1'
#
loop_
_entity.id
_entity.type
_entity.pdbx_description
1 polymer ?
#
loop_
_entity_poly.entity_id
_entity_poly.type
_entity_poly.pdbx_seq_one_letter_code
_entity_poly.pdbx_strand_id
1 'polypeptide(L)'
;MIEISMIDKANNSASIGKLNLIDLAGSERVAKSQVSGQQLKEAQCINKSLSELGNVVSALRRKQQHVPFRNCLLTRILEDSLG
;
A
#
# COMPACT_ATOMS: atom_id res chain seq x y z
N MET A 1 -11.56 -2.09 -2.20
CA MET A 1 -11.76 -0.97 -3.14
C MET A 1 -13.23 -0.63 -3.19
N ILE A 2 -13.58 0.59 -2.78
CA ILE A 2 -14.92 1.14 -2.91
C ILE A 2 -14.92 1.97 -4.20
N GLU A 3 -15.78 1.64 -5.13
CA GLU A 3 -15.97 2.43 -6.35
C GLU A 3 -17.15 3.38 -6.17
N ILE A 4 -16.96 4.65 -6.52
CA ILE A 4 -17.93 5.72 -6.39
C ILE A 4 -18.18 6.27 -7.78
N SER A 5 -19.40 6.09 -8.29
CA SER A 5 -19.82 6.67 -9.57
C SER A 5 -20.70 7.89 -9.33
N MET A 6 -20.36 9.02 -9.95
CA MET A 6 -21.14 10.26 -9.94
C MET A 6 -21.66 10.52 -11.35
N ILE A 7 -22.92 10.95 -11.46
CA ILE A 7 -23.52 11.43 -12.72
C ILE A 7 -23.97 12.88 -12.49
N ASP A 8 -23.41 13.80 -13.25
CA ASP A 8 -23.85 15.19 -13.32
C ASP A 8 -24.85 15.35 -14.47
N LYS A 9 -26.11 15.51 -14.11
CA LYS A 9 -27.22 15.67 -15.06
C LYS A 9 -27.22 17.02 -15.79
N ALA A 10 -26.64 18.07 -15.19
CA ALA A 10 -26.63 19.39 -15.79
C ALA A 10 -25.60 19.49 -16.92
N ASN A 11 -24.45 18.84 -16.74
CA ASN A 11 -23.35 18.84 -17.70
C ASN A 11 -23.27 17.55 -18.56
N ASN A 12 -24.22 16.63 -18.37
CA ASN A 12 -24.23 15.30 -19.02
C ASN A 12 -22.88 14.57 -18.89
N SER A 13 -22.28 14.64 -17.70
CA SER A 13 -20.97 14.05 -17.43
C SER A 13 -21.06 12.98 -16.35
N ALA A 14 -20.10 12.06 -16.35
CA ALA A 14 -19.97 11.03 -15.34
C ALA A 14 -18.52 10.99 -14.83
N SER A 15 -18.34 10.64 -13.57
CA SER A 15 -17.03 10.48 -12.94
C SER A 15 -17.02 9.21 -12.11
N ILE A 16 -15.90 8.48 -12.15
CA ILE A 16 -15.69 7.28 -11.34
C ILE A 16 -14.46 7.52 -10.47
N GLY A 17 -14.64 7.40 -9.16
CA GLY A 17 -13.57 7.44 -8.17
C GLY A 17 -13.39 6.08 -7.51
N LYS A 18 -12.15 5.73 -7.16
CA LYS A 18 -11.84 4.55 -6.35
C LYS A 18 -11.29 5.01 -4.99
N LEU A 19 -11.88 4.50 -3.91
CA LEU A 19 -11.41 4.72 -2.55
C LEU A 19 -10.90 3.39 -1.97
N ASN A 20 -9.65 3.38 -1.53
CA ASN A 20 -9.06 2.25 -0.83
C ASN A 20 -8.82 2.62 0.63
N LEU A 21 -9.54 1.93 1.52
CA LEU A 21 -9.33 2.00 2.96
C LEU A 21 -8.47 0.80 3.34
N ILE A 22 -7.27 1.06 3.84
CA ILE A 22 -6.26 0.05 4.11
C ILE A 22 -5.92 0.13 5.59
N ASP A 23 -6.22 -0.95 6.32
CA ASP A 23 -5.74 -1.13 7.69
C ASP A 23 -4.41 -1.87 7.65
N LEU A 24 -3.36 -1.23 8.14
CA LEU A 24 -2.00 -1.75 8.10
C LEU A 24 -1.64 -2.35 9.47
N ALA A 25 -0.94 -3.48 9.43
CA ALA A 25 -0.36 -4.07 10.62
C ALA A 25 0.69 -3.15 11.28
N GLY A 26 1.06 -3.49 12.51
CA GLY A 26 2.07 -2.77 13.27
C GLY A 26 3.45 -2.73 12.58
N SER A 27 4.14 -1.59 12.73
CA SER A 27 5.48 -1.34 12.17
C SER A 27 6.59 -1.40 13.24
N GLU A 28 6.29 -2.02 14.37
CA GLU A 28 7.21 -2.14 15.48
C GLU A 28 8.46 -2.94 15.11
N ARG A 29 9.56 -2.56 15.76
CA ARG A 29 10.85 -3.20 15.53
C ARG A 29 10.87 -4.58 16.17
N VAL A 30 10.96 -5.60 15.32
CA VAL A 30 11.14 -7.00 15.74
C VAL A 30 12.29 -7.18 16.73
N ALA A 31 13.40 -6.47 16.55
CA ALA A 31 14.56 -6.55 17.45
C ALA A 31 14.27 -6.08 18.89
N LYS A 32 13.20 -5.30 19.11
CA LYS A 32 12.74 -4.89 20.45
C LYS A 32 11.66 -5.82 21.00
N SER A 33 11.19 -6.77 20.21
CA SER A 33 10.21 -7.77 20.62
C SER A 33 10.95 -9.03 21.10
N GLN A 34 10.40 -9.70 22.11
CA GLN A 34 10.91 -10.98 22.62
C GLN A 34 10.31 -12.18 21.85
N VAL A 35 9.83 -11.95 20.63
CA VAL A 35 9.19 -12.98 19.80
C VAL A 35 10.24 -13.88 19.15
N SER A 36 9.93 -15.16 19.02
CA SER A 36 10.85 -16.16 18.47
C SER A 36 10.11 -17.16 17.58
N GLY A 37 10.87 -18.03 16.91
CA GLY A 37 10.30 -19.12 16.10
C GLY A 37 9.36 -18.62 14.99
N GLN A 38 8.13 -19.13 14.95
CA GLN A 38 7.16 -18.81 13.92
C GLN A 38 6.67 -17.36 13.99
N GLN A 39 6.47 -16.82 15.19
CA GLN A 39 6.05 -15.42 15.40
C GLN A 39 7.11 -14.44 14.90
N LEU A 40 8.39 -14.79 15.04
CA LEU A 40 9.49 -14.00 14.48
C LEU A 40 9.43 -13.93 12.96
N LYS A 41 9.17 -15.06 12.30
CA LYS A 41 9.02 -15.12 10.83
C LYS A 41 7.82 -14.28 10.36
N GLU A 42 6.71 -14.36 11.07
CA GLU A 42 5.52 -13.55 10.79
C GLU A 42 5.82 -12.05 10.92
N ALA A 43 6.41 -11.63 12.04
CA ALA A 43 6.79 -10.24 12.29
C ALA A 43 7.78 -9.70 11.24
N GLN A 44 8.69 -10.54 10.76
CA GLN A 44 9.60 -10.20 9.66
C GLN A 44 8.86 -10.01 8.33
N CYS A 45 7.90 -10.88 8.00
CA CYS A 45 7.08 -10.76 6.81
C CYS A 45 6.22 -9.48 6.83
N ILE A 46 5.60 -9.15 7.97
CA ILE A 46 4.84 -7.91 8.18
C ILE A 46 5.75 -6.69 7.96
N ASN A 47 6.90 -6.65 8.64
CA ASN A 47 7.80 -5.51 8.51
C ASN A 47 8.39 -5.37 7.10
N LYS A 48 8.59 -6.48 6.39
CA LYS A 48 9.03 -6.46 4.99
C LYS A 48 7.99 -5.78 4.10
N SER A 49 6.71 -6.17 4.18
CA SER A 49 5.67 -5.57 3.33
C SER A 49 5.48 -4.07 3.61
N LEU A 50 5.54 -3.67 4.89
CA LEU A 50 5.47 -2.26 5.30
C LEU A 50 6.70 -1.46 4.85
N SER A 51 7.89 -2.06 4.89
CA SER A 51 9.12 -1.42 4.39
C SER A 51 9.08 -1.20 2.89
N GLU A 52 8.60 -2.17 2.11
CA GLU A 52 8.44 -2.01 0.66
C GLU A 52 7.38 -0.96 0.31
N LEU A 53 6.30 -0.85 1.08
CA LEU A 53 5.34 0.24 0.94
C LEU A 53 6.02 1.61 1.16
N GLY A 54 6.85 1.74 2.20
CA GLY A 54 7.67 2.94 2.43
C GLY A 54 8.62 3.26 1.26
N ASN A 55 9.24 2.23 0.66
CA ASN A 55 10.10 2.39 -0.52
C ASN A 55 9.32 2.93 -1.73
N VAL A 56 8.13 2.37 -2.00
CA VAL A 56 7.23 2.83 -3.07
C VAL A 56 6.85 4.30 -2.88
N VAL A 57 6.36 4.67 -1.69
CA VAL A 57 5.97 6.06 -1.39
C VAL A 57 7.16 7.01 -1.54
N SER A 58 8.35 6.61 -1.09
CA SER A 58 9.58 7.40 -1.23
C SER A 58 9.99 7.60 -2.68
N ALA A 59 9.89 6.54 -3.51
CA ALA A 59 10.20 6.57 -4.94
C ALA A 59 9.24 7.48 -5.72
N LEU A 60 7.93 7.37 -5.45
CA LEU A 60 6.89 8.23 -6.03
C LEU A 60 7.11 9.70 -5.68
N ARG A 61 7.33 10.02 -4.40
CA ARG A 61 7.63 11.39 -3.95
C ARG A 61 8.86 11.97 -4.65
N ARG A 62 9.88 11.15 -4.88
CA ARG A 62 11.12 11.53 -5.57
C ARG A 62 11.00 11.52 -7.10
N LYS A 63 9.82 11.17 -7.65
CA LYS A 63 9.58 11.02 -9.10
C LYS A 63 10.63 10.14 -9.78
N GLN A 64 11.02 9.05 -9.12
CA GLN A 64 11.97 8.10 -9.70
C GLN A 64 11.38 7.45 -10.95
N GLN A 65 12.22 7.18 -11.95
CA GLN A 65 11.79 6.49 -13.18
C GLN A 65 11.25 5.09 -12.88
N HIS A 66 11.83 4.40 -11.89
CA HIS A 66 11.39 3.08 -11.46
C HIS A 66 10.79 3.17 -10.05
N VAL A 67 9.57 2.65 -9.89
CA VAL A 67 8.90 2.49 -8.60
C VAL A 67 8.74 1.00 -8.31
N PRO A 68 9.20 0.50 -7.14
CA PRO A 68 9.33 -0.94 -6.88
C PRO A 68 8.01 -1.61 -6.45
N PHE A 69 6.90 -1.39 -7.15
CA PHE A 69 5.59 -1.97 -6.82
C PHE A 69 5.59 -3.51 -6.78
N ARG A 70 6.51 -4.15 -7.51
CA ARG A 70 6.59 -5.62 -7.65
C ARG A 70 7.34 -6.33 -6.52
N ASN A 71 7.93 -5.62 -5.56
CA ASN A 71 8.74 -6.22 -4.50
C ASN A 71 7.94 -7.06 -3.50
N CYS A 72 6.66 -6.75 -3.29
CA CYS A 72 5.76 -7.57 -2.48
C CYS A 72 4.31 -7.51 -2.97
N LEU A 73 3.48 -8.43 -2.47
CA LEU A 73 2.06 -8.51 -2.84
C LEU A 73 1.29 -7.24 -2.46
N LEU A 74 1.58 -6.67 -1.28
CA LEU A 74 0.92 -5.46 -0.80
C LEU A 74 1.12 -4.29 -1.77
N THR A 75 2.36 -3.99 -2.15
CA THR A 75 2.64 -2.89 -3.08
C THR A 75 2.09 -3.14 -4.47
N ARG A 76 2.03 -4.40 -4.92
CA ARG A 76 1.48 -4.76 -6.23
C ARG A 76 -0.04 -4.57 -6.29
N ILE A 77 -0.76 -4.88 -5.20
CA ILE A 77 -2.21 -4.64 -5.11
C ILE A 77 -2.51 -3.14 -5.07
N LEU A 78 -1.62 -2.35 -4.46
CA LEU A 78 -1.81 -0.90 -4.30
C LEU A 78 -1.30 -0.06 -5.48
N GLU A 79 -0.73 -0.69 -6.51
CA GLU A 79 -0.16 0.00 -7.67
C GLU A 79 -1.18 0.92 -8.35
N ASP A 80 -2.39 0.44 -8.63
CA ASP A 80 -3.51 1.22 -9.23
C ASP A 80 -3.98 2.39 -8.35
N SER A 81 -3.62 2.42 -7.06
CA SER A 81 -4.05 3.46 -6.11
C SER A 81 -2.97 4.49 -5.80
N LEU A 82 -1.70 4.16 -5.99
CA LEU A 82 -0.56 4.98 -5.60
C LEU A 82 0.20 5.54 -6.81
N GLY A 83 0.12 4.86 -7.95
CA GLY A 83 0.81 5.20 -9.20
C GLY A 83 -0.09 5.87 -10.24
#